data_AF-A0A958GI28-F1
#
_entry.id   AF-A0A958GI28-F1
#
_cell.length_a   1.000
_cell.length_b   1.000
_cell.length_c   1.000
_cell.angle_alpha   90.00
_cell.angle_beta   90.00
_cell.angle_gamma   90.00
#
_symmetry.space_group_name_H-M   'P 1'
#
loop_
_entity.id
_entity.type
_entity.pdbx_description
1 polymer ?
#
loop_
_entity_poly.entity_id
_entity_poly.type
_entity_poly.pdbx_seq_one_letter_code
_entity_poly.pdbx_strand_id
1 'polypeptide(L)'
;SVGRLLTAQLPDSVLDEILAGNTPQDAAIKTQLVELRKGGKVLDKGATEAEVVAIAQLVRGTGGTVVGAIEVLAPQFRANVSKIERELNDAVTELSNSLGGAKTGLIHAMEKESSRPGASA
;
A
#
# COMPACT_ATOMS: atom_id res chain seq x y z
N SER A 1 -7.85 9.61 -2.20
CA SER A 1 -7.09 8.89 -3.25
C SER A 1 -6.64 7.50 -2.84
N VAL A 2 -6.31 7.32 -1.55
CA VAL A 2 -5.96 6.04 -0.94
C VAL A 2 -7.01 4.94 -1.12
N GLY A 3 -8.30 5.28 -1.07
CA GLY A 3 -9.40 4.32 -1.23
C GLY A 3 -9.29 3.54 -2.53
N ARG A 4 -9.14 4.22 -3.68
CA ARG A 4 -8.97 3.56 -4.98
C ARG A 4 -7.72 2.68 -5.02
N LEU A 5 -6.62 3.15 -4.41
CA LEU A 5 -5.37 2.43 -4.38
C LEU A 5 -5.48 1.11 -3.59
N LEU A 6 -6.24 1.12 -2.49
CA LEU A 6 -6.54 -0.07 -1.69
C LEU A 6 -7.58 -0.97 -2.36
N THR A 7 -8.64 -0.40 -2.95
CA THR A 7 -9.61 -1.15 -3.76
C THR A 7 -8.92 -1.91 -4.87
N ALA A 8 -7.92 -1.31 -5.53
CA ALA A 8 -7.13 -1.97 -6.55
C ALA A 8 -6.39 -3.24 -6.06
N GLN A 9 -6.23 -3.43 -4.75
CA GLN A 9 -5.58 -4.62 -4.18
C GLN A 9 -6.56 -5.74 -3.81
N LEU A 10 -7.86 -5.50 -3.94
CA LEU A 10 -8.86 -6.53 -3.69
C LEU A 10 -8.77 -7.64 -4.75
N PRO A 11 -9.14 -8.89 -4.41
CA PRO A 11 -9.27 -9.97 -5.38
C PRO A 11 -10.24 -9.62 -6.51
N ASP A 12 -9.99 -10.11 -7.72
CA ASP A 12 -10.83 -9.82 -8.88
C ASP A 12 -12.28 -10.26 -8.67
N SER A 13 -12.51 -11.37 -7.95
CA SER A 13 -13.87 -11.81 -7.58
C SER A 13 -14.63 -10.79 -6.75
N VAL A 14 -13.96 -10.10 -5.83
CA VAL A 14 -14.57 -9.04 -5.01
C VAL A 14 -14.80 -7.79 -5.84
N LEU A 15 -13.88 -7.46 -6.75
CA LEU A 15 -14.05 -6.34 -7.68
C LEU A 15 -15.20 -6.56 -8.65
N ASP A 16 -15.40 -7.78 -9.12
CA ASP A 16 -16.50 -8.15 -9.99
C ASP A 16 -17.86 -8.05 -9.27
N GLU A 17 -17.90 -8.34 -7.97
CA GLU A 17 -19.09 -8.13 -7.14
C GLU A 17 -19.39 -6.63 -6.94
N ILE A 18 -18.37 -5.82 -6.61
CA ILE A 18 -18.52 -4.37 -6.42
C ILE A 18 -18.92 -3.67 -7.72
N LEU A 19 -18.41 -4.15 -8.87
CA LEU A 19 -18.61 -3.57 -10.20
C LEU A 19 -19.53 -4.44 -11.08
N ALA A 20 -20.58 -5.00 -10.48
CA ALA A 20 -21.50 -5.93 -11.13
C ALA A 20 -22.45 -5.27 -12.15
N GLY A 21 -22.46 -3.94 -12.23
CA GLY A 21 -23.35 -3.18 -13.13
C GLY A 21 -23.09 -3.41 -14.62
N ASN A 22 -21.90 -3.93 -14.98
CA ASN A 22 -21.45 -4.14 -16.36
C ASN A 22 -21.62 -2.92 -17.27
N THR A 23 -21.52 -1.73 -16.68
CA THR A 23 -21.65 -0.46 -17.40
C THR A 23 -20.31 -0.09 -18.06
N PRO A 24 -20.30 0.81 -19.07
CA PRO A 24 -19.05 1.38 -19.58
C PRO A 24 -18.20 2.06 -18.49
N GLN A 25 -18.85 2.59 -17.45
CA GLN A 25 -18.19 3.18 -16.30
C GLN A 25 -17.47 2.12 -15.45
N ASP A 26 -18.08 0.95 -15.23
CA ASP A 26 -17.46 -0.16 -14.51
C ASP A 26 -16.21 -0.67 -15.24
N ALA A 27 -16.28 -0.80 -16.57
CA ALA A 27 -15.13 -1.17 -17.39
C ALA A 27 -13.98 -0.16 -17.24
N ALA A 28 -14.29 1.14 -17.27
CA ALA A 28 -13.30 2.18 -17.06
C ALA A 28 -12.67 2.13 -15.65
N ILE A 29 -13.48 1.89 -14.62
CA ILE A 29 -12.99 1.73 -13.24
C ILE A 29 -12.06 0.51 -13.16
N LYS A 30 -12.42 -0.64 -13.72
CA LYS A 30 -11.56 -1.83 -13.74
C LYS A 30 -10.20 -1.54 -14.38
N THR A 31 -10.18 -0.86 -15.53
CA THR A 31 -8.92 -0.44 -16.18
C THR A 31 -8.08 0.46 -15.26
N GLN A 32 -8.70 1.44 -14.59
CA GLN A 32 -8.00 2.31 -13.64
C GLN A 32 -7.41 1.53 -12.45
N LEU A 33 -8.18 0.58 -11.90
CA LEU A 33 -7.72 -0.26 -10.78
C LEU A 33 -6.54 -1.15 -11.18
N VAL A 34 -6.51 -1.69 -12.39
CA VAL A 34 -5.37 -2.48 -12.91
C VAL A 34 -4.09 -1.64 -12.95
N GLU A 35 -4.18 -0.40 -13.41
CA GLU A 35 -3.00 0.50 -13.46
C GLU A 35 -2.53 0.90 -12.06
N LEU A 36 -3.46 1.16 -11.14
CA LEU A 36 -3.14 1.41 -9.73
C LEU A 36 -2.50 0.19 -9.05
N ARG A 37 -2.94 -1.03 -9.39
CA ARG A 37 -2.39 -2.28 -8.86
C ARG A 37 -0.91 -2.45 -9.24
N LYS A 38 -0.55 -2.11 -10.47
CA LYS A 38 0.85 -2.14 -10.95
C LYS A 38 1.68 -1.01 -10.36
N GLY A 39 1.14 0.21 -10.32
CA GLY A 39 1.88 1.40 -9.93
C GLY A 39 2.16 1.48 -8.42
N GLY A 40 1.25 0.97 -7.59
CA GLY A 40 1.40 0.98 -6.13
C GLY A 40 1.44 2.38 -5.49
N LYS A 41 1.16 3.42 -6.27
CA LYS A 41 1.12 4.82 -5.87
C LYS A 41 0.06 5.57 -6.67
N VAL A 42 -0.44 6.66 -6.10
CA VAL A 42 -1.39 7.56 -6.75
C VAL A 42 -1.07 8.99 -6.37
N LEU A 43 -1.15 9.89 -7.36
CA LEU A 43 -1.13 11.32 -7.16
C LEU A 43 -2.39 11.90 -7.80
N ASP A 44 -3.24 12.50 -6.97
CA ASP A 44 -4.44 13.16 -7.44
C ASP A 44 -4.41 14.64 -7.05
N LYS A 45 -4.88 15.51 -7.94
CA LYS A 45 -5.10 16.93 -7.68
C LYS A 45 -6.59 17.21 -7.78
N GLY A 46 -7.23 17.59 -6.68
CA GLY A 46 -8.64 17.98 -6.68
C GLY A 46 -9.64 16.81 -6.74
N ALA A 47 -9.18 15.56 -6.62
CA ALA A 47 -10.05 14.40 -6.83
C ALA A 47 -10.99 14.08 -5.65
N THR A 48 -10.66 14.54 -4.44
CA THR A 48 -11.50 14.34 -3.24
C THR A 48 -11.98 15.67 -2.68
N GLU A 49 -11.12 16.67 -2.63
CA GLU A 49 -11.45 18.04 -2.20
C GLU A 49 -10.79 19.02 -3.17
N ALA A 50 -11.47 20.13 -3.46
CA ALA A 50 -10.94 21.16 -4.35
C ALA A 50 -9.62 21.71 -3.78
N GLU A 51 -8.66 22.03 -4.65
CA GLU A 51 -7.35 22.60 -4.26
C GLU A 51 -6.49 21.75 -3.32
N VAL A 52 -6.84 20.48 -3.07
CA VAL A 52 -6.01 19.53 -2.31
C VAL A 52 -5.26 18.63 -3.28
N VAL A 53 -3.98 18.38 -3.01
CA VAL A 53 -3.21 17.30 -3.62
C VAL A 53 -3.16 16.13 -2.63
N ALA A 54 -3.42 14.94 -3.13
CA ALA A 54 -3.33 13.70 -2.40
C ALA A 54 -2.25 12.82 -3.05
N ILE A 55 -1.26 12.43 -2.27
CA ILE A 55 -0.20 11.51 -2.70
C ILE A 55 -0.29 10.31 -1.78
N ALA A 56 -0.57 9.12 -2.33
CA ALA A 56 -0.65 7.90 -1.55
C ALA A 56 0.21 6.78 -2.14
N GLN A 57 0.75 5.93 -1.28
CA GLN A 57 1.61 4.81 -1.67
C GLN A 57 1.34 3.60 -0.78
N LEU A 58 1.36 2.41 -1.40
CA LEU A 58 1.10 1.14 -0.72
C LEU A 58 2.23 0.78 0.23
N VAL A 59 1.85 0.24 1.38
CA VAL A 59 2.76 -0.39 2.34
C VAL A 59 2.66 -1.89 2.16
N ARG A 60 3.81 -2.55 2.03
CA ARG A 60 3.89 -4.00 1.84
C ARG A 60 4.56 -4.65 3.04
N GLY A 61 3.92 -5.66 3.61
CA GLY A 61 4.48 -6.50 4.66
C GLY A 61 5.25 -7.69 4.10
N THR A 62 5.42 -8.72 4.94
CA THR A 62 6.12 -9.96 4.55
C THR A 62 5.46 -10.61 3.32
N GLY A 63 6.29 -11.15 2.42
CA GLY A 63 5.82 -11.81 1.19
C GLY A 63 5.20 -10.86 0.16
N GLY A 64 5.45 -9.54 0.26
CA GLY A 64 4.92 -8.54 -0.67
C GLY A 64 3.43 -8.25 -0.52
N THR A 65 2.80 -8.79 0.52
CA THR A 65 1.38 -8.58 0.85
C THR A 65 1.12 -7.12 1.16
N VAL A 66 0.05 -6.56 0.60
CA VAL A 66 -0.35 -5.19 0.93
C VAL A 66 -1.01 -5.20 2.31
N VAL A 67 -0.46 -4.40 3.21
CA VAL A 67 -0.95 -4.28 4.60
C VAL A 67 -1.64 -2.94 4.86
N GLY A 68 -1.48 -1.99 3.95
CA GLY A 68 -2.10 -0.67 4.02
C GLY A 68 -1.53 0.27 2.98
N ALA A 69 -1.76 1.56 3.19
CA ALA A 69 -1.20 2.64 2.40
C ALA A 69 -1.02 3.89 3.27
N ILE A 70 -0.03 4.70 2.96
CA ILE A 70 0.17 6.03 3.56
C ILE A 70 -0.34 7.07 2.57
N GLU A 71 -1.12 8.04 3.02
CA GLU A 71 -1.61 9.17 2.22
C GLU A 71 -1.19 10.49 2.86
N VAL A 72 -0.66 11.40 2.05
CA VAL A 72 -0.38 12.78 2.43
C VAL A 72 -1.33 13.69 1.68
N LEU A 73 -2.03 14.54 2.43
CA LEU A 73 -2.95 15.55 1.93
C LEU A 73 -2.35 16.93 2.19
N ALA A 74 -2.27 17.77 1.17
CA ALA A 74 -1.77 19.13 1.30
C ALA A 74 -2.51 20.09 0.36
N PRO A 75 -2.66 21.37 0.74
CA PRO A 75 -3.13 22.40 -0.19
C PRO A 75 -2.18 22.52 -1.39
N GLN A 76 -2.71 22.51 -2.61
CA GLN A 76 -1.93 22.48 -3.86
C GLN A 76 -0.94 23.64 -3.97
N PHE A 77 -1.32 24.83 -3.50
CA PHE A 77 -0.49 26.03 -3.51
C PHE A 77 0.65 26.03 -2.46
N ARG A 78 0.64 25.07 -1.52
CA ARG A 78 1.71 24.88 -0.51
C ARG A 78 2.51 23.60 -0.72
N ALA A 79 2.02 22.69 -1.56
CA ALA A 79 2.59 21.37 -1.71
C ALA A 79 3.83 21.39 -2.61
N ASN A 80 4.99 21.10 -2.02
CA ASN A 80 6.16 20.68 -2.80
C ASN A 80 6.03 19.18 -3.09
N VAL A 81 5.35 18.84 -4.18
CA VAL A 81 5.02 17.46 -4.57
C VAL A 81 6.25 16.56 -4.59
N SER A 82 7.34 16.98 -5.25
CA SER A 82 8.55 16.16 -5.36
C SER A 82 9.22 15.90 -4.01
N LYS A 83 9.18 16.87 -3.09
CA LYS A 83 9.65 16.65 -1.73
C LYS A 83 8.75 15.65 -1.01
N ILE A 84 7.44 15.86 -1.04
CA ILE A 84 6.47 14.97 -0.37
C ILE A 84 6.61 13.53 -0.89
N GLU A 85 6.71 13.33 -2.20
CA GLU A 85 6.88 11.99 -2.79
C GLU A 85 8.15 11.30 -2.29
N ARG A 86 9.27 12.03 -2.14
CA ARG A 86 10.51 11.46 -1.62
C ARG A 86 10.35 11.04 -0.16
N GLU A 87 9.89 11.94 0.72
CA GLU A 87 9.73 11.64 2.15
C GLU A 87 8.70 10.52 2.37
N LEU A 88 7.63 10.48 1.56
CA LEU A 88 6.65 9.42 1.59
C LEU A 88 7.25 8.07 1.19
N ASN A 89 8.11 8.04 0.17
CA ASN A 89 8.80 6.84 -0.24
C ASN A 89 9.68 6.30 0.91
N ASP A 90 10.46 7.18 1.53
CA ASP A 90 11.32 6.81 2.67
C ASP A 90 10.48 6.23 3.83
N ALA A 91 9.37 6.89 4.19
CA ALA A 91 8.46 6.41 5.23
C ALA A 91 7.80 5.06 4.89
N VAL A 92 7.39 4.86 3.63
CA VAL A 92 6.82 3.58 3.17
C VAL A 92 7.87 2.48 3.20
N THR A 93 9.10 2.75 2.77
CA THR A 93 10.20 1.80 2.81
C THR A 93 10.52 1.39 4.25
N GLU A 94 10.65 2.36 5.16
CA GLU A 94 10.90 2.10 6.57
C GLU A 94 9.80 1.24 7.18
N LEU A 95 8.54 1.63 7.00
CA LEU A 95 7.40 0.88 7.54
C LEU A 95 7.29 -0.52 6.94
N SER A 96 7.50 -0.65 5.62
CA SER A 96 7.48 -1.96 4.94
C SER A 96 8.60 -2.86 5.47
N ASN A 97 9.78 -2.32 5.75
CA ASN A 97 10.89 -3.06 6.34
C ASN A 97 10.59 -3.49 7.79
N SER A 98 10.00 -2.62 8.60
CA SER A 98 9.61 -2.97 9.97
C SER A 98 8.56 -4.08 10.00
N LEU A 99 7.57 -4.03 9.10
CA LEU A 99 6.51 -5.04 8.99
C LEU A 99 7.00 -6.33 8.33
N GLY A 100 7.93 -6.24 7.39
CA GLY A 100 8.54 -7.38 6.70
C GLY A 100 9.57 -8.13 7.55
N GLY A 101 10.38 -7.40 8.32
CA GLY A 101 11.47 -7.92 9.14
C GLY A 101 11.04 -8.57 10.45
N ALA A 102 9.85 -8.23 10.97
CA ALA A 102 9.35 -8.77 12.24
C ALA A 102 9.19 -10.31 12.23
N LYS A 103 8.83 -10.91 11.09
CA LYS A 103 8.75 -12.39 10.96
C LYS A 103 10.12 -13.06 10.85
N THR A 104 11.09 -12.43 10.17
CA THR A 104 12.45 -12.99 10.06
C THR A 104 13.13 -13.05 11.43
N GLY A 105 12.93 -12.04 12.28
CA GLY A 105 13.45 -12.04 13.65
C GLY A 105 12.87 -13.16 14.52
N LEU A 106 11.57 -13.44 14.41
CA LEU A 106 10.92 -14.54 15.11
C LEU A 106 11.39 -15.92 14.60
N ILE A 107 11.47 -16.11 13.29
CA ILE A 107 11.98 -17.36 12.69
C ILE A 107 13.43 -17.60 13.13
N HIS A 108 14.28 -16.57 13.09
CA HIS A 108 15.66 -16.68 13.52
C HIS A 108 15.80 -16.92 15.03
N ALA A 109 14.92 -16.33 15.86
CA ALA A 109 14.87 -16.61 17.29
C ALA A 109 14.45 -18.06 17.58
N MET A 110 13.46 -18.58 16.85
CA MET A 110 12.99 -19.96 16.97
C MET A 110 14.03 -20.99 16.48
N GLU A 111 14.74 -20.69 15.38
CA GLU A 111 15.86 -21.50 14.88
C GLU A 111 17.04 -21.53 15.87
N LYS A 112 17.32 -20.39 16.53
CA LYS A 112 18.37 -20.29 17.56
C LYS A 112 18.01 -21.06 18.84
N GLU A 113 16.73 -21.15 19.17
CA GLU A 113 16.25 -21.90 20.35
C GLU A 113 16.23 -23.42 20.10
N SER A 114 15.85 -23.85 18.89
CA SER A 114 15.86 -25.26 18.48
C SER A 114 17.25 -25.83 18.20
N SER A 115 18.26 -24.98 18.00
CA SER A 115 19.66 -25.37 17.80
C SER A 115 20.51 -25.37 19.07
N ARG A 116 19.95 -25.09 20.26
CA ARG A 116 20.64 -25.27 21.55
C ARG A 116 20.58 -26.74 21.98
N PRO A 117 21.70 -27.50 21.96
CA PRO A 117 21.73 -28.82 22.57
C PRO A 117 21.94 -28.65 24.08
N GLY A 118 20.99 -29.13 24.88
CA GLY A 118 21.21 -29.44 26.30
C GLY A 118 20.60 -28.45 27.30
N ALA A 119 19.42 -28.79 27.80
CA ALA A 119 19.05 -28.54 29.19
C ALA A 119 18.21 -29.74 29.68
N SER A 120 18.84 -30.91 29.70
CA SER A 120 18.42 -32.01 30.57
C SER A 120 19.22 -31.88 31.87
N ALA A 121 18.54 -31.51 32.95
CA ALA A 121 18.94 -31.81 34.32
C ALA A 121 17.67 -32.16 35.09
#